data_AF-A0A251URB9-F1
#
_entry.id   AF-A0A251URB9-F1
#
_cell.length_a   1.000
_cell.length_b   1.000
_cell.length_c   1.000
_cell.angle_alpha   90.00
_cell.angle_beta   90.00
_cell.angle_gamma   90.00
#
_symmetry.space_group_name_H-M   'P 1'
#
loop_
_entity.id
_entity.type
_entity.pdbx_description
1 polymer ?
#
loop_
_entity_poly.entity_id
_entity_poly.type
_entity_poly.pdbx_seq_one_letter_code
_entity_poly.pdbx_strand_id
1 'polypeptide(L)' 'MPAYMERIRERYKGKWICGLCGEAVKEEIMRSGRLIGTEEAMTRHMMFRRASRSSGPSPNPAVHLITAMRQIPQ' A
#
# COMPACT_ATOMS: atom_id res chain seq x y z
N MET A 1 -3.87 -0.20 -25.23
CA MET A 1 -3.88 -0.10 -23.75
C MET A 1 -3.73 1.31 -23.14
N PRO A 2 -3.90 2.46 -23.84
CA PRO A 2 -3.99 3.77 -23.16
C PRO A 2 -5.28 3.99 -22.35
N ALA A 3 -6.41 3.50 -22.88
CA ALA A 3 -7.75 3.78 -22.33
C ALA A 3 -8.00 3.23 -20.92
N TYR A 4 -7.32 2.15 -20.51
CA TYR A 4 -7.37 1.72 -19.10
C TYR A 4 -6.60 2.71 -18.22
N MET A 5 -5.45 3.19 -18.70
CA MET A 5 -4.62 4.08 -17.90
C MET A 5 -5.24 5.46 -17.71
N GLU A 6 -5.87 5.99 -18.77
CA GLU A 6 -6.60 7.25 -18.73
C GLU A 6 -7.79 7.19 -17.78
N ARG A 7 -8.59 6.11 -17.82
CA ARG A 7 -9.71 5.92 -16.88
C ARG A 7 -9.27 5.86 -15.42
N ILE A 8 -8.12 5.25 -15.13
CA ILE A 8 -7.56 5.25 -13.77
C ILE A 8 -7.17 6.67 -13.35
N ARG A 9 -6.47 7.40 -14.21
CA ARG A 9 -6.09 8.79 -13.91
C ARG A 9 -7.32 9.68 -13.72
N GLU A 10 -8.35 9.53 -14.53
CA GLU A 10 -9.60 10.29 -14.40
C GLU A 10 -10.30 10.01 -13.05
N ARG A 11 -10.45 8.74 -12.68
CA ARG A 11 -11.14 8.35 -11.43
C ARG A 11 -10.36 8.74 -10.17
N TYR A 12 -9.04 8.68 -10.21
CA TYR A 12 -8.18 8.83 -9.03
C TYR A 12 -7.38 10.13 -9.03
N LYS A 13 -7.96 11.22 -9.53
CA LYS A 13 -7.39 12.58 -9.46
C LYS A 13 -5.97 12.67 -10.05
N GLY A 14 -5.77 12.05 -11.21
CA GLY A 14 -4.50 12.00 -11.93
C GLY A 14 -3.49 10.99 -11.38
N LYS A 15 -3.79 10.32 -10.25
CA LYS A 15 -2.86 9.38 -9.61
C LYS A 15 -2.93 8.01 -10.27
N TRP A 16 -1.76 7.40 -10.47
CA TRP A 16 -1.65 6.01 -10.89
C TRP A 16 -1.71 5.08 -9.68
N ILE A 17 -2.64 4.12 -9.69
CA ILE A 17 -2.77 3.11 -8.64
C ILE A 17 -2.93 1.72 -9.26
N CYS A 18 -2.52 0.67 -8.53
CA CYS A 18 -2.74 -0.71 -8.99
C CYS A 18 -4.20 -1.12 -8.81
N GLY A 19 -4.64 -2.18 -9.52
CA GLY A 19 -6.03 -2.65 -9.50
C GLY A 19 -6.58 -2.93 -8.10
N LEU A 20 -5.77 -3.56 -7.23
CA LEU A 20 -6.16 -3.85 -5.84
C LEU A 20 -6.33 -2.59 -4.98
N CYS A 21 -5.47 -1.58 -5.17
CA CYS A 21 -5.66 -0.29 -4.49
C CYS A 21 -6.92 0.42 -5.00
N GLY A 22 -7.28 0.23 -6.28
CA GLY A 22 -8.52 0.76 -6.82
C GLY A 22 -9.76 0.18 -6.15
N GLU A 23 -9.79 -1.14 -5.96
CA GLU A 23 -10.88 -1.82 -5.23
C GLU A 23 -10.92 -1.42 -3.76
N ALA A 24 -9.78 -1.36 -3.07
CA ALA A 24 -9.72 -0.95 -1.67
C ALA A 24 -10.19 0.50 -1.45
N VAL A 25 -9.87 1.43 -2.37
CA VAL A 25 -10.38 2.81 -2.31
C VAL A 25 -11.89 2.85 -2.52
N LYS A 26 -12.43 2.04 -3.44
CA LYS A 26 -13.88 1.92 -3.65
C LYS A 26 -14.59 1.37 -2.41
N GLU A 27 -14.00 0.37 -1.77
CA GLU A 27 -14.49 -0.22 -0.52
C GLU A 27 -14.48 0.80 0.64
N GLU A 28 -13.42 1.59 0.79
CA GLU A 28 -13.30 2.65 1.80
C GLU A 28 -14.39 3.73 1.63
N ILE A 29 -14.70 4.12 0.39
CA ILE A 29 -15.81 5.05 0.08
C ILE A 29 -17.16 4.47 0.51
N MET A 30 -17.40 3.17 0.25
CA MET A 30 -18.67 2.53 0.59
C MET A 30 -18.81 2.24 2.10
N ARG A 31 -17.71 1.92 2.78
CA ARG A 31 -17.70 1.48 4.19
C ARG A 31 -17.79 2.62 5.20
N SER A 32 -17.39 3.84 4.84
CA SER A 32 -17.16 4.93 5.79
C SER A 32 -18.39 5.46 6.54
N GLY A 33 -19.62 4.99 6.25
CA GLY A 33 -20.87 5.43 6.93
C GLY A 33 -21.29 6.88 6.59
N ARG A 34 -20.32 7.77 6.36
CA ARG A 34 -20.42 8.99 5.57
C ARG A 34 -19.75 8.76 4.22
N LEU A 35 -20.39 9.21 3.15
CA LEU A 35 -19.77 9.26 1.82
C LEU A 35 -18.55 10.18 1.89
N ILE A 36 -17.35 9.61 1.94
CA ILE A 36 -16.09 10.35 1.82
C ILE A 36 -15.70 10.48 0.34
N GLY A 37 -15.04 11.57 0.00
CA GLY A 37 -14.55 11.79 -1.36
C GLY A 37 -13.42 10.84 -1.74
N THR A 38 -13.24 10.59 -3.04
CA THR A 38 -12.19 9.70 -3.57
C THR A 38 -10.79 10.06 -3.06
N GLU A 39 -10.48 11.35 -2.96
CA GLU A 39 -9.15 11.79 -2.50
C GLU A 39 -8.92 11.48 -1.01
N GLU A 40 -9.95 11.61 -0.18
CA GLU A 40 -9.88 11.28 1.24
C GLU A 40 -9.71 9.76 1.43
N ALA A 41 -10.52 8.96 0.72
CA ALA A 41 -10.40 7.50 0.72
C ALA A 41 -9.00 7.04 0.27
N MET A 42 -8.44 7.67 -0.77
CA MET A 42 -7.07 7.40 -1.20
C MET A 42 -6.04 7.73 -0.13
N THR A 43 -6.21 8.85 0.57
CA THR A 43 -5.27 9.29 1.61
C THR A 43 -5.25 8.30 2.76
N ARG A 44 -6.42 7.87 3.24
CA ARG A 44 -6.56 6.84 4.28
C ARG A 44 -5.91 5.52 3.86
N HIS A 45 -6.20 5.03 2.66
CA HIS A 45 -5.63 3.78 2.16
C HIS A 45 -4.10 3.84 2.00
N MET A 46 -3.57 4.96 1.49
CA MET A 46 -2.13 5.15 1.33
C MET A 46 -1.41 5.24 2.69
N MET A 47 -2.01 5.89 3.69
CA MET A 47 -1.47 5.91 5.05
C MET A 47 -1.44 4.49 5.64
N PHE A 48 -2.52 3.73 5.51
CA PHE A 48 -2.57 2.33 5.96
C PHE A 48 -1.48 1.47 5.29
N ARG A 49 -1.37 1.55 3.95
CA ARG A 49 -0.37 0.78 3.19
C ARG A 49 1.07 1.18 3.56
N ARG A 50 1.32 2.44 3.94
CA ARG A 50 2.63 2.88 4.45
C ARG A 50 2.87 2.31 5.84
N ALA A 51 1.89 2.43 6.75
CA ALA A 51 1.96 1.91 8.11
C ALA A 51 2.25 0.40 8.14
N SER A 52 1.56 -0.38 7.29
CA SER A 52 1.75 -1.83 7.15
C SER A 52 3.08 -2.23 6.51
N ARG A 53 3.76 -1.31 5.82
CA ARG A 53 5.11 -1.51 5.28
C ARG A 53 6.20 -1.05 6.24
N SER A 54 5.91 -0.08 7.10
CA SER A 54 6.83 0.43 8.14
C SER A 54 6.91 -0.51 9.34
N SER A 55 5.90 -1.35 9.58
CA SER A 55 6.17 -2.68 10.13
C SER A 55 6.95 -3.43 9.05
N GLY A 56 8.28 -3.23 9.03
CA GLY A 56 9.17 -3.76 7.99
C GLY A 56 8.93 -5.25 7.76
N PRO A 57 9.42 -5.81 6.62
CA PRO A 57 9.47 -7.26 6.51
C PRO A 57 10.09 -7.78 7.80
N SER A 58 9.49 -8.81 8.41
CA SER A 58 10.12 -9.49 9.54
C SER A 58 11.58 -9.67 9.11
N PRO A 59 12.56 -9.19 9.90
CA PRO A 59 13.94 -9.21 9.48
C PRO A 59 14.21 -10.62 8.99
N ASN A 60 14.58 -10.72 7.71
CA ASN A 60 14.67 -11.99 7.00
C ASN A 60 15.43 -12.94 7.93
N PRO A 61 14.88 -14.11 8.28
CA PRO A 61 15.52 -15.00 9.25
C PRO A 61 16.97 -15.32 8.86
N ALA A 62 17.29 -15.29 7.55
CA ALA A 62 18.67 -15.38 7.06
C ALA A 62 19.59 -14.24 7.56
N VAL A 63 19.10 -13.01 7.68
CA VAL A 63 19.88 -11.86 8.19
C VAL A 63 20.24 -12.05 9.66
N HIS A 64 19.32 -12.58 10.47
CA HIS A 64 19.61 -12.94 11.87
C HIS A 64 20.67 -14.06 11.96
N LEU A 65 20.53 -15.10 11.13
CA LEU A 65 21.47 -16.21 11.08
C LEU A 65 22.87 -15.75 10.66
N ILE A 66 22.99 -14.96 9.58
CA ILE A 66 24.26 -14.39 9.11
C ILE A 66 24.92 -13.53 10.20
N THR A 67 24.13 -12.73 10.91
CA THR A 67 24.64 -11.88 12.01
C THR A 67 25.16 -12.73 13.17
N ALA A 68 24.42 -13.77 13.57
CA ALA A 68 24.85 -14.68 14.63
C ALA A 68 26.12 -15.45 14.25
N MET A 69 26.22 -15.94 13.00
CA MET A 69 27.41 -16.65 12.52
C MET A 69 28.67 -15.78 12.53
N ARG A 70 28.57 -14.45 12.36
CA ARG A 70 29.71 -13.53 12.45
C ARG A 70 30.20 -13.27 13.88
N GLN A 71 29.41 -13.62 14.90
CA GLN A 71 29.77 -13.44 16.31
C GLN A 71 30.39 -14.70 16.94
N ILE A 72 30.51 -15.79 16.18
CA ILE A 72 31.22 -16.99 16.65
C ILE A 72 32.73 -16.64 16.66
N PRO A 73 33.40 -16.63 17.82
CA PRO A 73 34.85 -16.44 17.87
C PRO A 73 35.53 -17.59 17.12
N GLN A 74 36.58 -17.27 16.36
CA GLN A 74 37.45 -18.28 15.73
C GLN A 74 38.18 -19.11 16.79
#